data_AF-A0A1E7END7-F1
#
_entry.id   AF-A0A1E7END7-F1
#
_cell.length_a   1.000
_cell.length_b   1.000
_cell.length_c   1.000
_cell.angle_alpha   90.00
_cell.angle_beta   90.00
_cell.angle_gamma   90.00
#
_symmetry.space_group_name_H-M   'P 1'
#
loop_
_entity.id
_entity.type
_entity.pdbx_description
1 polymer ?
#
loop_
_entity_poly.entity_id
_entity_poly.type
_entity_poly.pdbx_seq_one_letter_code
_entity_poly.pdbx_strand_id
1 'polypeptide(L)'
;MISSSRFIVNKTLSLSRRPILSSAAATTTTFPVPIGRRGYRGDTGEEVQVLSESEEALLKIAVPRSQEIFRQHIELPVDDLFTRQKRLIYRAKQRGWLEVDLLLGTYASMNVLKMDKNELDQFEDFVNMETIDIYNVITLRLDVPDAMKTKNGDGVVERIQEWARSKPLGKIADPEQYEKIKRDHKMI
;
A
#
# COMPACT_ATOMS: atom_id res chain seq x y z
N MET A 1 52.72 62.30 -35.32
CA MET A 1 52.60 62.53 -36.77
C MET A 1 51.56 61.57 -37.32
N ILE A 2 50.53 62.11 -37.99
CA ILE A 2 49.71 61.51 -39.08
C ILE A 2 48.74 60.39 -38.63
N SER A 3 47.45 60.67 -38.42
CA SER A 3 46.35 60.77 -39.41
C SER A 3 45.97 59.44 -40.08
N SER A 4 44.74 58.94 -39.86
CA SER A 4 43.73 58.88 -40.93
C SER A 4 42.44 58.18 -40.49
N SER A 5 41.33 58.88 -40.75
CA SER A 5 39.95 58.42 -40.75
C SER A 5 39.70 57.32 -41.79
N ARG A 6 38.71 56.44 -41.56
CA ARG A 6 37.71 56.04 -42.57
C ARG A 6 36.56 55.22 -41.95
N PHE A 7 35.41 55.88 -41.90
CA PHE A 7 34.07 55.31 -41.89
C PHE A 7 33.82 54.50 -43.18
N ILE A 8 33.18 53.34 -43.08
CA ILE A 8 32.35 52.77 -44.15
C ILE A 8 31.08 52.16 -43.52
N VAL A 9 29.94 52.78 -43.81
CA VAL A 9 28.58 52.26 -43.67
C VAL A 9 28.04 52.04 -45.08
N ASN A 10 27.36 50.91 -45.33
CA ASN A 10 26.37 50.72 -46.41
C ASN A 10 25.43 49.60 -45.91
N LYS A 11 24.19 49.86 -45.46
CA LYS A 11 22.93 50.24 -46.16
C LYS A 11 22.46 49.11 -47.09
N THR A 12 21.32 48.45 -46.83
CA THR A 12 19.97 48.73 -47.41
C THR A 12 18.84 48.00 -46.61
N LEU A 13 17.80 48.67 -46.08
CA LEU A 13 16.41 48.86 -46.60
C LEU A 13 15.65 47.55 -46.96
N SER A 14 14.42 47.24 -46.51
CA SER A 14 13.19 48.04 -46.67
C SER A 14 11.90 47.47 -45.99
N LEU A 15 11.00 48.40 -45.61
CA LEU A 15 9.52 48.50 -45.78
C LEU A 15 8.49 47.41 -45.32
N SER A 16 7.79 47.78 -44.23
CA SER A 16 6.32 48.01 -44.06
C SER A 16 5.22 46.92 -44.20
N ARG A 17 4.38 46.92 -43.14
CA ARG A 17 2.90 46.75 -43.02
C ARG A 17 2.22 45.45 -43.48
N ARG A 18 1.56 44.77 -42.53
CA ARG A 18 0.09 44.56 -42.51
C ARG A 18 -0.46 44.50 -41.07
N PRO A 19 -1.53 45.26 -40.72
CA PRO A 19 -2.34 44.98 -39.55
C PRO A 19 -3.42 43.96 -39.92
N ILE A 20 -3.63 42.95 -39.09
CA ILE A 20 -4.83 42.10 -39.16
C ILE A 20 -5.68 42.48 -37.95
N LEU A 21 -6.63 43.39 -38.15
CA LEU A 21 -7.78 43.52 -37.27
C LEU A 21 -8.73 42.37 -37.61
N SER A 22 -8.96 41.47 -36.65
CA SER A 22 -10.22 40.76 -36.55
C SER A 22 -10.67 40.88 -35.10
N SER A 23 -11.69 41.70 -34.91
CA SER A 23 -12.46 41.84 -33.70
C SER A 23 -13.25 40.56 -33.43
N ALA A 24 -12.87 39.83 -32.39
CA ALA A 24 -13.81 39.04 -31.62
C ALA A 24 -13.49 39.29 -30.15
N ALA A 25 -14.41 39.94 -29.46
CA ALA A 25 -14.33 40.20 -28.04
C ALA A 25 -14.29 38.85 -27.29
N ALA A 26 -13.09 38.39 -26.93
CA ALA A 26 -12.92 37.38 -25.90
C ALA A 26 -13.14 38.10 -24.56
N THR A 27 -14.36 38.05 -24.07
CA THR A 27 -14.70 38.49 -22.72
C THR A 27 -13.77 37.76 -21.75
N THR A 28 -13.04 38.56 -21.01
CA THR A 28 -12.08 38.19 -19.99
C THR A 28 -12.63 37.12 -19.04
N THR A 29 -11.93 36.00 -18.90
CA THR A 29 -11.87 35.31 -17.61
C THR A 29 -10.40 35.08 -17.32
N THR A 30 -9.75 36.15 -16.89
CA THR A 30 -8.45 36.10 -16.24
C THR A 30 -8.66 35.28 -14.97
N PHE A 31 -8.24 34.02 -14.95
CA PHE A 31 -8.04 33.31 -13.70
C PHE A 31 -6.86 33.99 -13.00
N PRO A 32 -7.04 34.64 -11.83
CA PRO A 32 -5.91 35.14 -11.08
C PRO A 32 -5.31 33.93 -10.37
N VAL A 33 -4.49 33.13 -11.07
CA VAL A 33 -3.64 32.16 -10.40
C VAL A 33 -2.38 32.90 -9.98
N PRO A 34 -2.15 33.17 -8.68
CA PRO A 34 -0.83 33.61 -8.25
C PRO A 34 0.15 32.47 -8.57
N ILE A 35 1.13 32.77 -9.42
CA ILE A 35 2.32 31.95 -9.63
C ILE A 35 3.06 31.94 -8.29
N GLY A 36 2.85 30.90 -7.48
CA GLY A 36 3.55 30.76 -6.22
C GLY A 36 2.92 29.74 -5.29
N ARG A 37 3.26 28.46 -5.50
CA ARG A 37 3.71 27.50 -4.47
C ARG A 37 3.81 26.11 -5.09
N ARG A 38 4.99 25.78 -5.61
CA ARG A 38 5.46 24.39 -5.52
C ARG A 38 5.80 24.16 -4.06
N GLY A 39 5.04 23.31 -3.39
CA GLY A 39 5.31 22.92 -2.02
C GLY A 39 4.45 21.74 -1.63
N TYR A 40 4.98 20.53 -1.80
CA TYR A 40 4.63 19.47 -0.87
C TYR A 40 5.35 19.82 0.43
N ARG A 41 4.60 20.13 1.49
CA ARG A 41 5.18 20.44 2.80
C ARG A 41 4.20 20.01 3.88
N GLY A 42 4.02 18.71 3.99
CA GLY A 42 3.05 18.04 4.87
C GLY A 42 3.36 18.15 6.36
N ASP A 43 3.63 19.35 6.88
CA ASP A 43 3.68 19.60 8.33
C ASP A 43 3.45 21.07 8.73
N THR A 44 2.96 21.93 7.83
CA THR A 44 2.60 23.32 8.15
C THR A 44 1.10 23.47 8.21
N GLY A 45 0.50 23.13 9.35
CA GLY A 45 -0.90 23.44 9.75
C GLY A 45 -1.82 23.75 8.57
N GLU A 46 -2.18 22.71 7.82
CA GLU A 46 -2.88 22.84 6.54
C GLU A 46 -4.14 23.70 6.74
N GLU A 47 -4.22 24.82 6.02
CA GLU A 47 -5.48 25.55 5.87
C GLU A 47 -6.49 24.55 5.33
N VAL A 48 -7.51 24.24 6.12
CA VAL A 48 -8.63 23.42 5.68
C VAL A 48 -9.20 24.11 4.45
N GLN A 49 -9.01 23.53 3.26
CA GLN A 49 -9.61 24.04 2.04
C GLN A 49 -11.13 23.99 2.22
N VAL A 50 -11.72 25.14 2.51
CA VAL A 50 -13.17 25.31 2.56
C VAL A 50 -13.66 25.24 1.11
N LEU A 51 -14.40 24.19 0.80
CA LEU A 51 -14.96 23.97 -0.53
C LEU A 51 -15.94 25.10 -0.86
N SER A 52 -15.86 25.59 -2.09
CA SER A 52 -16.88 26.49 -2.64
C SER A 52 -18.21 25.75 -2.81
N GLU A 53 -19.33 26.47 -2.81
CA GLU A 53 -20.67 25.91 -3.06
C GLU A 53 -20.74 25.10 -4.36
N SER A 54 -20.00 25.54 -5.39
CA SER A 54 -19.86 24.83 -6.66
C SER A 54 -19.12 23.50 -6.54
N GLU A 55 -18.07 23.44 -5.73
CA GLU A 55 -17.30 22.22 -5.51
C GLU A 55 -18.07 21.21 -4.66
N GLU A 56 -18.81 21.69 -3.65
CA GLU A 56 -19.72 20.85 -2.87
C GLU A 56 -20.81 20.21 -3.76
N ALA A 57 -21.38 20.99 -4.68
CA ALA A 57 -22.37 20.48 -5.63
C ALA A 57 -21.80 19.40 -6.57
N LEU A 58 -20.57 19.61 -7.07
CA LEU A 58 -19.87 18.62 -7.89
C LEU A 58 -19.52 17.35 -7.11
N LEU A 59 -19.06 17.50 -5.87
CA LEU A 59 -18.78 16.36 -4.99
C LEU A 59 -20.04 15.54 -4.74
N LYS A 60 -21.18 16.18 -4.48
CA LYS A 60 -22.45 15.48 -4.27
C LYS A 60 -22.85 14.60 -5.46
N ILE A 61 -22.48 15.00 -6.67
CA ILE A 61 -22.70 14.22 -7.91
C ILE A 61 -21.63 13.14 -8.09
N ALA A 62 -20.36 13.44 -7.79
CA ALA A 62 -19.23 12.55 -8.05
C ALA A 62 -19.06 11.43 -7.00
N VAL A 63 -19.32 11.75 -5.72
CA VAL A 63 -19.18 10.84 -4.58
C VAL A 63 -19.93 9.52 -4.76
N PRO A 64 -21.22 9.45 -5.16
CA PRO A 64 -21.91 8.16 -5.27
C PRO A 64 -21.26 7.24 -6.29
N ARG A 65 -20.89 7.76 -7.47
CA ARG A 65 -20.19 7.00 -8.51
C ARG A 65 -18.81 6.55 -8.05
N SER A 66 -18.07 7.41 -7.36
CA SER A 66 -16.77 7.08 -6.79
C SER A 66 -16.89 5.98 -5.74
N GLN A 67 -17.87 6.07 -4.84
CA GLN A 67 -18.16 5.08 -3.82
C GLN A 67 -18.54 3.73 -4.45
N GLU A 68 -19.37 3.71 -5.49
CA GLU A 68 -19.73 2.47 -6.21
C GLU A 68 -18.51 1.78 -6.84
N ILE A 69 -17.66 2.55 -7.54
CA ILE A 69 -16.42 2.04 -8.13
C ILE A 69 -15.49 1.49 -7.04
N PHE A 70 -15.34 2.23 -5.94
CA PHE A 70 -14.55 1.80 -4.79
C PHE A 70 -15.10 0.48 -4.21
N ARG A 71 -16.42 0.40 -4.05
CA ARG A 71 -17.12 -0.79 -3.56
C ARG A 71 -16.83 -2.01 -4.41
N GLN A 72 -16.94 -1.87 -5.72
CA GLN A 72 -16.79 -2.99 -6.65
C GLN A 72 -15.35 -3.51 -6.73
N HIS A 73 -14.36 -2.65 -6.55
CA HIS A 73 -12.95 -3.01 -6.77
C HIS A 73 -12.12 -3.21 -5.50
N ILE A 74 -12.51 -2.61 -4.38
CA ILE A 74 -11.70 -2.57 -3.15
C ILE A 74 -12.42 -3.28 -1.99
N GLU A 75 -13.75 -3.19 -1.89
CA GLU A 75 -14.47 -3.99 -0.89
C GLU A 75 -14.43 -5.47 -1.31
N LEU A 76 -13.72 -6.27 -0.51
CA LEU A 76 -13.73 -7.72 -0.67
C LEU A 76 -15.17 -8.24 -0.52
N PRO A 77 -15.61 -9.21 -1.35
CA PRO A 77 -16.95 -9.78 -1.21
C PRO A 77 -17.15 -10.32 0.20
N VAL A 78 -18.37 -10.19 0.73
CA VAL A 78 -18.75 -10.69 2.07
C VAL A 78 -18.19 -12.10 2.24
N ASP A 79 -17.21 -12.22 3.15
CA ASP A 79 -16.30 -13.36 3.19
C ASP A 79 -17.08 -14.66 3.40
N ASP A 80 -17.14 -15.49 2.35
CA ASP A 80 -17.31 -16.92 2.55
C ASP A 80 -16.17 -17.37 3.48
N LEU A 81 -16.49 -18.12 4.54
CA LEU A 81 -15.51 -18.54 5.54
C LEU A 81 -14.30 -19.20 4.88
N PHE A 82 -14.54 -19.94 3.79
CA PHE A 82 -13.50 -20.57 3.00
C PHE A 82 -12.59 -19.58 2.27
N THR A 83 -13.13 -18.47 1.78
CA THR A 83 -12.35 -17.39 1.15
C THR A 83 -11.46 -16.70 2.18
N ARG A 84 -11.98 -16.45 3.40
CA ARG A 84 -11.21 -15.89 4.51
C ARG A 84 -10.07 -16.83 4.94
N GLN A 85 -10.36 -18.11 5.12
CA GLN A 85 -9.35 -19.14 5.45
C GLN A 85 -8.25 -19.22 4.40
N LYS A 86 -8.60 -19.22 3.11
CA LYS A 86 -7.61 -19.21 2.02
C LYS A 86 -6.72 -17.98 2.05
N ARG A 87 -7.29 -16.79 2.29
CA ARG A 87 -6.54 -15.53 2.41
C ARG A 87 -5.52 -15.60 3.54
N LEU A 88 -5.92 -16.12 4.70
CA LEU A 88 -5.05 -16.26 5.87
C LEU A 88 -3.92 -17.27 5.63
N ILE A 89 -4.22 -18.41 5.01
CA ILE A 89 -3.20 -19.39 4.61
C ILE A 89 -2.21 -18.77 3.62
N TYR A 90 -2.69 -17.97 2.67
CA TYR A 90 -1.81 -17.30 1.71
C TYR A 90 -0.89 -16.28 2.39
N ARG A 91 -1.44 -15.41 3.25
CA ARG A 91 -0.65 -14.44 4.03
C ARG A 91 0.41 -15.12 4.90
N ALA A 92 0.07 -16.25 5.52
CA ALA A 92 1.00 -17.02 6.35
C ALA A 92 2.18 -17.60 5.57
N LYS A 93 2.02 -17.83 4.26
CA LYS A 93 3.04 -18.43 3.38
C LYS A 93 3.97 -17.41 2.69
N GLN A 94 3.62 -16.12 2.71
CA GLN A 94 4.23 -15.10 1.83
C GLN A 94 4.75 -13.90 2.63
N ARG A 95 5.61 -14.13 3.63
CA ARG A 95 6.22 -13.07 4.45
C ARG A 95 7.63 -12.69 4.04
N GLY A 96 8.31 -13.55 3.28
CA GLY A 96 9.65 -13.30 2.74
C GLY A 96 10.80 -13.81 3.64
N TRP A 97 10.48 -14.32 4.83
CA TRP A 97 11.44 -15.00 5.72
C TRP A 97 11.15 -16.50 5.70
N LEU A 98 12.10 -17.26 5.16
CA LEU A 98 11.92 -18.68 4.90
C LEU A 98 11.52 -19.49 6.13
N GLU A 99 12.15 -19.21 7.26
CA GLU A 99 11.92 -19.92 8.53
C GLU A 99 10.48 -19.73 9.01
N VAL A 100 9.99 -18.49 8.97
CA VAL A 100 8.64 -18.12 9.41
C VAL A 100 7.62 -18.65 8.42
N ASP A 101 7.86 -18.50 7.12
CA ASP A 101 6.95 -18.97 6.06
C ASP A 101 6.75 -20.48 6.14
N LEU A 102 7.82 -21.24 6.42
CA LEU A 102 7.74 -22.69 6.55
C LEU A 102 6.97 -23.07 7.82
N LEU A 103 7.33 -22.49 8.96
CA LEU A 103 6.74 -22.84 10.24
C LEU A 103 5.26 -22.45 10.32
N LEU A 104 4.95 -21.21 9.96
CA LEU A 104 3.59 -20.68 10.00
C LEU A 104 2.74 -21.22 8.85
N GLY A 105 3.32 -21.35 7.64
CA GLY A 105 2.60 -21.85 6.47
C GLY A 105 2.22 -23.32 6.60
N THR A 106 3.08 -24.16 7.21
CA THR A 106 2.74 -25.58 7.47
C THR A 106 1.62 -25.67 8.51
N TYR A 107 1.75 -24.97 9.63
CA TYR A 107 0.70 -24.88 10.66
C TYR A 107 -0.63 -24.40 10.07
N ALA A 108 -0.60 -23.30 9.31
CA ALA A 108 -1.79 -22.71 8.72
C ALA A 108 -2.51 -23.69 7.79
N SER A 109 -1.76 -24.41 6.95
CA SER A 109 -2.35 -25.37 6.01
C SER A 109 -3.08 -26.55 6.68
N MET A 110 -2.64 -26.96 7.88
CA MET A 110 -3.22 -28.09 8.60
C MET A 110 -4.40 -27.68 9.49
N ASN A 111 -4.34 -26.48 10.07
CA ASN A 111 -5.20 -26.09 11.19
C ASN A 111 -6.24 -25.04 10.82
N VAL A 112 -5.95 -24.09 9.91
CA VAL A 112 -6.87 -22.96 9.60
C VAL A 112 -8.22 -23.42 9.04
N LEU A 113 -8.26 -24.54 8.31
CA LEU A 113 -9.50 -25.11 7.80
C LEU A 113 -10.41 -25.71 8.90
N LYS A 114 -9.86 -25.99 10.08
CA LYS A 114 -10.55 -26.64 11.21
C LYS A 114 -10.90 -25.68 12.34
N MET A 115 -10.38 -24.46 12.30
CA MET A 115 -10.56 -23.44 13.33
C MET A 115 -11.98 -22.86 13.34
N ASP A 116 -12.46 -22.51 14.53
CA ASP A 116 -13.71 -21.74 14.68
C ASP A 116 -13.49 -20.25 14.35
N LYS A 117 -14.58 -19.49 14.18
CA LYS A 117 -14.56 -18.06 13.82
C LYS A 117 -13.72 -17.24 14.80
N ASN A 118 -13.87 -17.47 16.11
CA ASN A 118 -13.12 -16.73 17.12
C ASN A 118 -11.62 -17.02 17.06
N GLU A 119 -11.25 -18.27 16.78
CA GLU A 119 -9.85 -18.66 16.59
C GLU A 119 -9.28 -18.08 15.29
N LEU A 120 -10.12 -17.99 14.25
CA LEU A 120 -9.76 -17.37 12.98
C LEU A 120 -9.50 -15.87 13.13
N ASP A 121 -10.30 -15.18 13.95
CA ASP A 121 -10.09 -13.77 14.31
C ASP A 121 -8.74 -13.59 15.03
N GLN A 122 -8.45 -14.43 16.04
CA GLN A 122 -7.15 -14.40 16.74
C GLN A 122 -5.97 -14.68 15.80
N PHE A 123 -6.13 -15.66 14.90
CA PHE A 123 -5.11 -15.98 13.92
C PHE A 123 -4.90 -14.85 12.91
N GLU A 124 -5.97 -14.15 12.52
CA GLU A 124 -5.89 -12.99 11.64
C GLU A 124 -5.13 -11.84 12.29
N ASP A 125 -5.44 -11.51 13.54
CA ASP A 125 -4.73 -10.47 14.28
C ASP A 125 -3.24 -10.82 14.43
N PHE A 126 -2.92 -12.07 14.74
CA PHE A 126 -1.54 -12.55 14.79
C PHE A 126 -0.85 -12.47 13.43
N VAL A 127 -1.56 -12.82 12.34
CA VAL A 127 -1.00 -12.78 11.00
C VAL A 127 -0.75 -11.35 10.52
N ASN A 128 -1.52 -10.37 11.00
CA ASN A 128 -1.37 -8.96 10.65
C ASN A 128 -0.18 -8.26 11.32
N MET A 129 0.47 -8.89 12.30
CA MET A 129 1.70 -8.38 12.91
C MET A 129 2.89 -8.42 11.94
N GLU A 130 3.94 -7.66 12.26
CA GLU A 130 5.19 -7.70 11.51
C GLU A 130 5.89 -9.05 11.62
N THR A 131 6.58 -9.46 10.55
CA THR A 131 7.30 -10.75 10.50
C THR A 131 8.34 -10.88 11.61
N ILE A 132 9.00 -9.78 11.99
CA ILE A 132 9.98 -9.77 13.08
C ILE A 132 9.33 -10.06 14.44
N ASP A 133 8.17 -9.46 14.72
CA ASP A 133 7.45 -9.66 15.97
C ASP A 133 6.90 -11.08 16.07
N ILE A 134 6.34 -11.59 14.96
CA ILE A 134 5.87 -12.98 14.87
C ILE A 134 7.01 -13.95 15.14
N TYR A 135 8.17 -13.75 14.53
CA TYR A 135 9.34 -14.57 14.79
C TYR A 135 9.77 -14.52 16.26
N ASN A 136 9.78 -13.34 16.87
CA ASN A 136 10.14 -13.16 18.28
C ASN A 136 9.13 -13.83 19.22
N VAL A 137 7.83 -13.74 18.92
CA VAL A 137 6.76 -14.42 19.69
C VAL A 137 6.87 -15.94 19.55
N ILE A 138 7.12 -16.46 18.34
CA ILE A 138 7.28 -17.90 18.10
C ILE A 138 8.54 -18.45 18.79
N THR A 139 9.62 -17.67 18.79
CA THR A 139 10.90 -18.04 19.43
C THR A 139 10.93 -17.77 20.93
N LEU A 140 9.82 -17.32 21.53
CA LEU A 140 9.68 -17.01 22.97
C LEU A 140 10.61 -15.89 23.45
N ARG A 141 11.10 -15.06 22.53
CA ARG A 141 11.86 -13.84 22.88
C ARG A 141 10.94 -12.71 23.33
N LEU A 142 9.71 -12.71 22.82
CA LEU A 142 8.62 -11.83 23.25
C LEU A 142 7.45 -12.67 23.76
N ASP A 143 6.80 -12.16 24.80
CA ASP A 143 5.54 -12.73 25.28
C ASP A 143 4.41 -12.48 24.28
N VAL A 144 3.41 -13.35 24.30
CA VAL A 144 2.19 -13.16 23.49
C VAL A 144 1.53 -11.84 23.88
N PRO A 145 1.11 -10.99 22.93
CA PRO A 145 0.38 -9.76 23.23
C PRO A 145 -0.87 -10.05 24.08
N ASP A 146 -1.13 -9.22 25.09
CA ASP A 146 -2.24 -9.44 26.02
C ASP A 146 -3.62 -9.50 25.34
N ALA A 147 -3.77 -8.84 24.18
CA ALA A 147 -4.97 -8.88 23.36
C ALA A 147 -5.26 -10.28 22.78
N MET A 148 -4.23 -11.12 22.58
CA MET A 148 -4.34 -12.45 22.00
C MET A 148 -4.26 -13.56 23.06
N LYS A 149 -3.86 -13.24 24.29
CA LYS A 149 -3.82 -14.19 25.40
C LYS A 149 -5.23 -14.61 25.77
N THR A 150 -5.51 -15.91 25.65
CA THR A 150 -6.73 -16.47 26.23
C THR A 150 -6.49 -16.73 27.71
N LYS A 151 -7.48 -16.43 28.57
CA LYS A 151 -7.38 -16.61 30.04
C LYS A 151 -7.01 -18.04 30.47
N ASN A 152 -7.25 -19.02 29.59
CA ASN A 152 -7.02 -20.44 29.84
C ASN A 152 -5.67 -20.95 29.30
N GLY A 153 -4.88 -20.12 28.60
CA GLY A 153 -3.60 -20.54 28.01
C GLY A 153 -3.71 -21.38 26.72
N ASP A 154 -4.91 -21.70 26.25
CA ASP A 154 -5.16 -22.52 25.05
C ASP A 154 -5.34 -21.69 23.75
N GLY A 155 -4.78 -20.48 23.70
CA GLY A 155 -4.92 -19.60 22.56
C GLY A 155 -4.22 -20.13 21.30
N VAL A 156 -4.57 -19.56 20.14
CA VAL A 156 -4.02 -19.99 18.86
C VAL A 156 -2.49 -19.79 18.82
N VAL A 157 -2.00 -18.69 19.39
CA VAL A 157 -0.57 -18.33 19.38
C VAL A 157 0.25 -19.28 20.24
N GLU A 158 -0.28 -19.68 21.40
CA GLU A 158 0.34 -20.67 22.29
C GLU A 158 0.46 -22.03 21.59
N ARG A 159 -0.59 -22.46 20.87
CA ARG A 159 -0.52 -23.68 20.04
C ARG A 159 0.51 -23.59 18.92
N ILE A 160 0.73 -22.40 18.34
CA ILE A 160 1.78 -22.16 17.35
C ILE A 160 3.16 -22.24 18.02
N GLN A 161 3.32 -21.74 19.24
CA GLN A 161 4.57 -21.85 20.00
C GLN A 161 4.88 -23.31 20.35
N GLU A 162 3.89 -24.10 20.78
CA GLU A 162 4.04 -25.53 21.00
C GLU A 162 4.41 -26.27 19.72
N TRP A 163 3.77 -25.90 18.60
CA TRP A 163 4.13 -26.41 17.27
C TRP A 163 5.58 -26.08 16.89
N ALA A 164 6.05 -24.87 17.18
CA ALA A 164 7.43 -24.50 16.93
C ALA A 164 8.42 -25.30 17.80
N ARG A 165 8.07 -25.50 19.08
CA ARG A 165 8.87 -26.28 20.04
C ARG A 165 9.00 -27.75 19.65
N SER A 166 7.94 -28.35 19.11
CA SER A 166 7.95 -29.76 18.70
C SER A 166 8.88 -30.04 17.51
N LYS A 167 9.46 -28.99 16.90
CA LYS A 167 10.38 -29.06 15.74
C LYS A 167 9.89 -30.05 14.68
N PRO A 168 8.64 -29.93 14.21
CA PRO A 168 8.03 -30.90 13.28
C PRO A 168 8.78 -30.94 11.93
N LEU A 169 9.55 -29.91 11.64
CA LEU A 169 10.32 -29.71 10.41
C LEU A 169 11.78 -30.22 10.53
N GLY A 170 12.21 -30.71 11.70
CA GLY A 170 13.57 -31.21 11.93
C GLY A 170 14.67 -30.15 11.86
N LYS A 171 15.91 -30.57 11.58
CA LYS A 171 16.99 -29.64 11.20
C LYS A 171 16.77 -29.28 9.73
N ILE A 172 16.17 -28.13 9.45
CA ILE A 172 15.91 -27.61 8.09
C ILE A 172 17.23 -27.07 7.47
N ALA A 173 18.33 -27.81 7.62
CA ALA A 173 19.62 -27.45 7.03
C ALA A 173 19.74 -27.97 5.59
N ASP A 174 18.97 -29.01 5.25
CA ASP A 174 19.08 -29.70 3.96
C ASP A 174 18.09 -29.12 2.93
N PRO A 175 18.58 -28.59 1.78
CA PRO A 175 17.75 -27.97 0.76
C PRO A 175 16.65 -28.88 0.19
N GLU A 176 16.92 -30.19 0.06
CA GLU A 176 15.95 -31.16 -0.47
C GLU A 176 14.75 -31.36 0.45
N GLN A 177 14.97 -31.34 1.76
CA GLN A 177 13.93 -31.55 2.76
C GLN A 177 12.97 -30.37 2.76
N TYR A 178 13.52 -29.16 2.60
CA TYR A 178 12.77 -27.94 2.38
C TYR A 178 11.89 -28.01 1.12
N GLU A 179 12.44 -28.45 -0.02
CA GLU A 179 11.66 -28.55 -1.25
C GLU A 179 10.50 -29.54 -1.11
N LYS A 180 10.71 -30.67 -0.41
CA LYS A 180 9.64 -31.63 -0.12
C LYS A 180 8.52 -30.97 0.68
N ILE A 181 8.84 -30.31 1.79
CA ILE A 181 7.84 -29.63 2.63
C ILE A 181 7.09 -28.56 1.81
N LYS A 182 7.79 -27.80 0.97
CA LYS A 182 7.14 -26.80 0.10
C LYS A 182 6.17 -27.42 -0.90
N ARG A 183 6.52 -28.56 -1.52
CA ARG A 183 5.62 -29.29 -2.42
C ARG A 183 4.40 -29.83 -1.66
N ASP A 184 4.63 -30.47 -0.52
CA ASP A 184 3.57 -31.12 0.27
C ASP A 184 2.53 -30.11 0.76
N HIS A 185 2.97 -28.92 1.18
CA HIS A 185 2.11 -27.87 1.69
C HIS A 185 1.60 -26.90 0.63
N LYS A 186 1.83 -27.17 -0.67
CA LYS A 186 1.44 -26.30 -1.79
C LYS A 186 1.88 -24.86 -1.56
N MET A 187 3.15 -24.68 -1.24
CA MET A 187 3.79 -23.35 -1.10
C MET A 187 4.46 -22.89 -2.39
N ILE A 188 4.44 -23.73 -3.42
CA ILE A 188 4.89 -23.51 -4.81
C ILE A 188 3.83 -24.16 -5.71
#